data_AF-A0A2M9P2W0-F1
#
_entry.id   AF-A0A2M9P2W0-F1
#
_cell.length_a   1.000
_cell.length_b   1.000
_cell.length_c   1.000
_cell.angle_alpha   90.00
_cell.angle_beta   90.00
_cell.angle_gamma   90.00
#
_symmetry.space_group_name_H-M   'P 1'
#
loop_
_entity.id
_entity.type
_entity.pdbx_description
1 polymer ?
#
loop_
_entity_poly.entity_id
_entity_poly.type
_entity_poly.pdbx_seq_one_letter_code
_entity_poly.pdbx_strand_id
1 'polypeptide(L)'
;SDERILGAAGRLAKAKLVTPVLIGDIELISDKARELKIALDAVEIYDPKNYIMMDEMVEAFVKVRAGKATVEQAREMLMDENYFGTMLVHMKLAHGMVSGAA
;
A
#
# COMPACT_ATOMS: atom_id res chain seq x y z
N SER A 1 -2.51 -9.72 0.99
CA SER A 1 -3.09 -10.82 0.17
C SER A 1 -4.42 -11.37 0.70
N ASP A 2 -5.09 -10.66 1.62
CA ASP A 2 -6.37 -11.11 2.18
C ASP A 2 -7.49 -11.15 1.13
N GLU A 3 -8.23 -12.27 1.07
CA GLU A 3 -9.25 -12.51 0.03
C GLU A 3 -10.42 -11.52 0.11
N ARG A 4 -10.79 -11.09 1.33
CA ARG A 4 -11.89 -10.13 1.53
C ARG A 4 -11.47 -8.76 1.02
N ILE A 5 -10.22 -8.37 1.26
CA ILE A 5 -9.65 -7.11 0.76
C ILE A 5 -9.54 -7.13 -0.76
N LEU A 6 -9.00 -8.20 -1.35
CA LEU A 6 -8.91 -8.34 -2.81
C LEU A 6 -10.29 -8.26 -3.46
N GLY A 7 -11.28 -8.98 -2.92
CA GLY A 7 -12.64 -8.98 -3.44
C GLY A 7 -13.31 -7.61 -3.33
N ALA A 8 -13.11 -6.90 -2.22
CA ALA A 8 -13.62 -5.56 -2.03
C ALA A 8 -12.97 -4.56 -2.99
N ALA A 9 -11.63 -4.56 -3.10
CA ALA A 9 -10.89 -3.68 -4.00
C ALA A 9 -11.34 -3.85 -5.46
N GLY A 10 -11.38 -5.08 -5.96
CA GLY A 10 -11.83 -5.36 -7.33
C GLY A 10 -13.26 -4.90 -7.60
N ARG A 11 -14.20 -5.11 -6.67
CA ARG A 11 -15.59 -4.63 -6.82
C ARG A 11 -15.68 -3.12 -6.83
N LEU A 12 -14.99 -2.45 -5.91
CA LEU A 12 -15.00 -0.99 -5.78
C LEU A 12 -14.40 -0.31 -7.00
N ALA A 13 -13.28 -0.83 -7.50
CA ALA A 13 -12.63 -0.36 -8.73
C ALA A 13 -13.53 -0.56 -9.95
N LYS A 14 -14.12 -1.75 -10.12
CA LYS A 14 -15.04 -2.05 -11.23
C LYS A 14 -16.27 -1.14 -11.22
N ALA A 15 -16.80 -0.83 -10.04
CA ALA A 15 -17.93 0.09 -9.88
C ALA A 15 -17.54 1.56 -10.02
N LYS A 16 -16.24 1.88 -10.19
CA LYS A 16 -15.68 3.25 -10.27
C LYS A 16 -16.06 4.12 -9.06
N LEU A 17 -16.21 3.50 -7.88
CA LEU A 17 -16.58 4.21 -6.66
C LEU A 17 -15.36 4.84 -5.99
N VAL A 18 -14.22 4.14 -6.04
CA VAL A 18 -12.91 4.59 -5.59
C VAL A 18 -11.84 3.97 -6.46
N THR A 19 -10.63 4.54 -6.46
CA THR A 19 -9.41 3.91 -7.00
C THR A 19 -8.67 3.25 -5.84
N PRO A 20 -8.75 1.91 -5.68
CA PRO A 20 -8.05 1.23 -4.59
C PRO A 20 -6.55 1.16 -4.90
N VAL A 21 -5.75 1.33 -3.85
CA VAL A 21 -4.31 1.03 -3.85
C VAL A 21 -4.10 -0.13 -2.90
N LEU A 22 -3.66 -1.28 -3.44
CA LEU A 22 -3.23 -2.42 -2.65
C LEU A 22 -1.74 -2.29 -2.33
N ILE A 23 -1.34 -2.72 -1.13
CA ILE A 23 0.05 -2.68 -0.69
C ILE A 23 0.53 -4.13 -0.50
N GLY A 24 1.71 -4.43 -1.04
CA GLY A 24 2.36 -5.73 -0.88
C GLY A 24 3.04 -6.22 -2.16
N ASP A 25 3.54 -7.45 -2.12
CA ASP A 25 4.22 -8.09 -3.23
C ASP A 25 3.30 -8.22 -4.46
N ILE A 26 3.75 -7.67 -5.59
CA ILE A 26 2.95 -7.57 -6.82
C ILE A 26 2.61 -8.95 -7.37
N GLU A 27 3.56 -9.89 -7.37
CA GLU A 27 3.36 -11.23 -7.90
C GLU A 27 2.37 -12.00 -7.02
N LEU A 28 2.57 -11.97 -5.69
CA LEU A 28 1.71 -12.63 -4.72
C LEU A 28 0.25 -12.14 -4.80
N ILE A 29 0.05 -10.82 -4.88
CA ILE A 29 -1.28 -10.22 -4.99
C ILE A 29 -1.94 -10.61 -6.31
N SER A 30 -1.20 -10.55 -7.41
CA SER A 30 -1.69 -10.86 -8.76
C SER A 30 -2.09 -12.34 -8.89
N ASP A 31 -1.26 -13.23 -8.36
CA ASP A 31 -1.53 -14.67 -8.38
C ASP A 31 -2.73 -15.03 -7.50
N LYS A 32 -2.83 -14.43 -6.30
CA LYS A 32 -3.98 -14.65 -5.43
C LYS A 32 -5.28 -14.13 -6.04
N ALA A 33 -5.24 -12.97 -6.70
CA ALA A 33 -6.41 -12.43 -7.41
C ALA A 33 -6.84 -13.34 -8.57
N ARG A 34 -5.88 -13.91 -9.30
CA ARG A 34 -6.13 -14.88 -10.38
C ARG A 34 -6.79 -16.16 -9.88
N GLU A 35 -6.29 -16.71 -8.77
CA GLU A 35 -6.87 -17.88 -8.09
C GLU A 35 -8.36 -17.62 -7.73
N LEU A 36 -8.64 -16.44 -7.19
CA LEU A 36 -9.98 -16.02 -6.76
C LEU A 36 -10.86 -15.50 -7.90
N LYS A 37 -10.35 -15.43 -9.14
CA LYS A 37 -11.03 -14.86 -10.32
C LYS A 37 -11.50 -13.41 -10.10
N ILE A 38 -10.69 -12.62 -9.40
CA ILE A 38 -10.92 -11.20 -9.14
C ILE A 38 -10.15 -10.38 -10.18
N ALA A 39 -10.85 -9.49 -10.87
CA ALA A 39 -10.24 -8.53 -11.78
C ALA A 39 -9.63 -7.36 -11.00
N LEU A 40 -8.35 -7.06 -11.25
CA LEU A 40 -7.60 -5.94 -10.65
C LEU A 40 -7.19 -4.88 -11.68
N ASP A 41 -7.75 -4.90 -12.90
CA ASP A 41 -7.34 -4.01 -14.01
C ASP A 41 -7.46 -2.50 -13.69
N ALA A 42 -8.31 -2.14 -12.73
CA ALA A 42 -8.54 -0.77 -12.28
C ALA A 42 -8.06 -0.54 -10.82
N VAL A 43 -7.18 -1.41 -10.32
CA VAL A 43 -6.58 -1.33 -8.98
C VAL A 43 -5.08 -1.05 -9.13
N GLU A 44 -4.56 -0.13 -8.34
CA GLU A 44 -3.12 0.10 -8.25
C GLU A 44 -2.50 -0.84 -7.20
N ILE A 45 -1.27 -1.30 -7.44
CA ILE A 45 -0.55 -2.17 -6.50
C ILE A 45 0.83 -1.54 -6.26
N TYR A 46 1.13 -1.22 -5.02
CA TYR A 46 2.44 -0.72 -4.59
C TYR A 46 3.15 -1.75 -3.72
N ASP A 47 4.35 -2.12 -4.11
CA ASP A 47 5.24 -2.96 -3.31
C ASP A 47 6.26 -2.07 -2.60
N PRO A 48 6.27 -2.02 -1.26
CA PRO A 48 7.26 -1.26 -0.50
C PRO A 48 8.71 -1.58 -0.89
N LYS A 49 9.03 -2.82 -1.27
CA LYS A 49 10.39 -3.21 -1.65
C LYS A 49 10.85 -2.59 -2.96
N ASN A 50 9.91 -2.32 -3.88
CA ASN A 50 10.17 -1.87 -5.24
C ASN A 50 9.55 -0.48 -5.52
N TYR A 51 9.13 0.25 -4.48
CA TYR A 51 8.45 1.51 -4.64
C TYR A 51 9.40 2.62 -5.10
N ILE A 52 9.08 3.24 -6.23
CA ILE A 52 9.97 4.20 -6.90
C ILE A 52 10.23 5.47 -6.07
N MET A 53 9.26 5.88 -5.24
CA MET A 53 9.38 7.07 -4.38
C MET A 53 9.74 6.73 -2.94
N MET A 54 10.43 5.61 -2.71
CA MET A 54 10.78 5.17 -1.35
C MET A 54 11.73 6.16 -0.68
N ASP A 55 12.69 6.73 -1.39
CA ASP A 55 13.63 7.69 -0.81
C ASP A 55 12.92 8.95 -0.31
N GLU A 56 12.03 9.53 -1.12
CA GLU A 56 11.22 10.68 -0.72
C GLU A 56 10.29 10.35 0.47
N MET A 57 9.75 9.12 0.49
CA MET A 57 8.92 8.66 1.61
C MET A 57 9.72 8.51 2.90
N VAL A 58 10.95 7.98 2.83
CA VAL A 58 11.86 7.86 3.98
C VAL A 58 12.20 9.24 4.54
N GLU A 59 12.57 10.19 3.68
CA GLU A 59 12.86 11.56 4.11
C GLU A 59 11.65 12.23 4.78
N ALA A 60 10.47 12.05 4.22
CA ALA A 60 9.23 12.56 4.81
C ALA A 60 8.96 11.91 6.18
N PHE A 61 9.15 10.59 6.30
CA PHE A 61 8.93 9.86 7.55
C PHE A 61 9.89 10.31 8.65
N VAL A 62 11.18 10.48 8.35
CA VAL A 62 12.17 10.97 9.32
C VAL A 62 11.78 12.35 9.86
N LYS A 63 11.29 13.25 8.99
CA LYS A 63 10.77 14.57 9.41
C LYS A 63 9.57 14.44 10.36
N VAL A 64 8.63 13.55 10.06
CA VAL A 64 7.47 13.27 10.93
C VAL A 64 7.90 12.70 12.29
N ARG A 65 8.95 11.86 12.31
CA ARG A 65 9.47 11.27 13.54
C ARG A 65 10.28 12.25 14.41
N ALA A 66 10.52 13.48 13.94
CA ALA A 66 11.21 14.54 14.69
C ALA A 66 12.54 14.07 15.32
N GLY A 67 13.35 13.32 14.55
CA GLY A 67 14.64 12.78 14.99
C GLY A 67 14.57 11.49 15.83
N LYS A 68 13.38 10.90 16.04
CA LYS A 68 13.22 9.63 16.77
C LYS A 68 13.48 8.38 15.92
N ALA A 69 13.87 8.54 14.65
CA ALA A 69 14.26 7.45 13.76
C ALA A 69 15.37 7.94 12.84
N THR A 70 16.38 7.10 12.60
CA THR A 70 17.38 7.33 11.54
C THR A 70 16.78 7.02 10.16
N VAL A 71 17.50 7.35 9.09
CA VAL A 71 17.09 7.04 7.70
C VAL A 71 16.94 5.54 7.50
N GLU A 72 17.86 4.75 8.06
CA GLU A 72 17.88 3.29 7.98
C GLU A 72 16.69 2.69 8.73
N GLN A 73 16.45 3.14 9.97
CA GLN A 73 15.30 2.71 10.77
C GLN A 73 13.98 3.09 10.09
N ALA A 74 13.90 4.29 9.52
CA ALA A 74 12.73 4.73 8.76
C ALA A 74 12.47 3.82 7.56
N ARG A 75 13.52 3.49 6.78
CA ARG A 75 13.41 2.59 5.62
C ARG A 75 12.96 1.19 6.03
N GLU A 76 13.47 0.65 7.14
CA GLU A 76 13.01 -0.64 7.68
C GLU A 76 11.54 -0.59 8.11
N MET A 77 11.14 0.47 8.82
CA MET A 77 9.75 0.65 9.25
C MET A 77 8.78 0.77 8.07
N LEU A 78 9.19 1.43 6.99
CA LEU A 78 8.38 1.60 5.78
C LEU A 78 8.26 0.34 4.92
N MET A 79 8.95 -0.76 5.28
CA MET A 79 8.66 -2.07 4.71
C MET A 79 7.36 -2.69 5.27
N ASP A 80 6.90 -2.22 6.42
CA ASP A 80 5.61 -2.62 6.98
C ASP A 80 4.46 -1.93 6.22
N GLU A 81 3.48 -2.73 5.79
CA GLU A 81 2.37 -2.28 4.94
C GLU A 81 1.55 -1.15 5.59
N ASN A 82 1.40 -1.15 6.93
CA ASN A 82 0.62 -0.13 7.62
C ASN A 82 1.38 1.20 7.72
N TYR A 83 2.69 1.15 7.99
CA TYR A 83 3.52 2.36 7.97
C TYR A 83 3.59 2.95 6.56
N PHE A 84 3.82 2.10 5.56
CA PHE A 84 3.84 2.51 4.16
C PHE A 84 2.51 3.14 3.74
N GLY A 85 1.39 2.46 4.02
CA GLY A 85 0.05 2.97 3.70
C GLY A 85 -0.29 4.27 4.43
N THR A 86 0.13 4.40 5.69
CA THR A 86 -0.01 5.66 6.45
C THR A 86 0.77 6.78 5.78
N MET A 87 1.97 6.50 5.28
CA MET A 87 2.78 7.50 4.59
C MET A 87 2.23 7.88 3.22
N LEU A 88 1.63 6.96 2.47
CA LEU A 88 0.90 7.32 1.25
C LEU A 88 -0.18 8.36 1.54
N VAL A 89 -0.94 8.18 2.63
CA VAL A 89 -1.95 9.15 3.05
C VAL A 89 -1.32 10.47 3.50
N HIS A 90 -0.27 10.42 4.32
CA HIS A 90 0.42 11.61 4.81
C HIS A 90 1.00 12.47 3.66
N MET A 91 1.57 11.81 2.65
CA MET A 91 2.15 12.43 1.46
C MET A 91 1.09 12.82 0.41
N LYS A 92 -0.21 12.63 0.70
CA LYS A 92 -1.34 12.91 -0.21
C LYS A 92 -1.31 12.11 -1.51
N LEU A 93 -0.66 10.94 -1.48
CA LEU A 93 -0.69 9.95 -2.57
C LEU A 93 -1.90 9.02 -2.44
N ALA A 94 -2.54 9.00 -1.26
CA ALA A 94 -3.84 8.40 -1.01
C ALA A 94 -4.72 9.34 -0.15
N HIS A 95 -6.04 9.19 -0.26
CA HIS A 95 -7.00 10.00 0.50
C HIS A 95 -7.38 9.40 1.86
N GLY A 96 -7.07 8.12 2.07
CA GLY A 96 -7.36 7.39 3.30
C GLY A 96 -6.80 5.96 3.23
N MET A 97 -6.72 5.31 4.38
CA MET A 97 -6.25 3.92 4.50
C MET A 97 -7.27 3.11 5.30
N VAL A 98 -7.52 1.88 4.85
CA VAL A 98 -8.30 0.88 5.59
C VAL A 98 -7.41 -0.35 5.73
N SER A 99 -7.21 -0.80 6.97
CA SER A 99 -6.41 -1.99 7.33
C SER A 99 -7.10 -2.73 8.50
N GLY A 100 -6.46 -3.78 9.02
CA GLY A 100 -6.94 -4.53 10.19
C GLY A 100 -7.85 -5.73 9.87
N ALA A 101 -7.90 -6.14 8.60
CA ALA A 101 -8.52 -7.40 8.22
C ALA A 101 -7.63 -8.55 8.74
N ALA A 102 -8.18 -9.36 9.66
CA ALA A 102 -7.52 -10.51 10.31
C ALA A 102 -7.82 -11.83 9.61
#